data_AF-A0A7S4NGT4-F1
#
_entry.id   AF-A0A7S4NGT4-F1
#
_cell.length_a   1.000
_cell.length_b   1.000
_cell.length_c   1.000
_cell.angle_alpha   90.00
_cell.angle_beta   90.00
_cell.angle_gamma   90.00
#
_symmetry.space_group_name_H-M   'P 1'
#
loop_
_entity.id
_entity.type
_entity.pdbx_description
1 polymer ?
#
loop_
_entity_poly.entity_id
_entity_poly.type
_entity_poly.pdbx_seq_one_letter_code
_entity_poly.pdbx_strand_id
1 'polypeptide(L)'
;VCPQLEGIGAALAKNLAQGGIVSFDDLETANPRKIESLLKRTPPAGNLLQANLEKIWPKLLLTIQVDIVEGTVSMIITIHSQNSSLNSDRHKFRGRFSRVLVLHQRKKILLFTSRAKNFSPSSSVFKTNFPFS
;
A
#
# COMPACT_ATOMS: atom_id res chain seq x y z
N VAL A 1 0.43 11.51 -8.12
CA VAL A 1 0.64 10.09 -7.77
C VAL A 1 1.82 9.45 -8.51
N CYS A 2 2.02 9.70 -9.80
CA CYS A 2 3.07 9.02 -10.56
C CYS A 2 4.56 9.43 -10.41
N PRO A 3 4.99 10.52 -9.73
CA PRO A 3 6.44 10.80 -9.59
C PRO A 3 7.25 9.73 -8.84
N GLN A 4 6.55 8.84 -8.12
CA GLN A 4 7.15 7.70 -7.41
C GLN A 4 7.50 6.52 -8.32
N LEU A 5 6.99 6.51 -9.57
CA LEU A 5 7.33 5.50 -10.58
C LEU A 5 8.60 5.91 -11.32
N GLU A 6 9.56 4.98 -11.39
CA GLU A 6 10.80 5.19 -12.13
C GLU A 6 10.50 5.54 -13.60
N GLY A 7 11.11 6.63 -14.09
CA GLY A 7 10.89 7.11 -15.45
C GLY A 7 9.59 7.87 -15.68
N ILE A 8 8.81 8.21 -14.64
CA ILE A 8 7.65 9.10 -14.74
C ILE A 8 7.92 10.42 -14.00
N GLY A 9 8.40 11.42 -14.75
CA GLY A 9 8.59 12.78 -14.25
C GLY A 9 7.28 13.57 -14.10
N ALA A 10 7.37 14.79 -13.55
CA ALA A 10 6.21 15.65 -13.26
C ALA A 10 5.31 15.91 -14.49
N ALA A 11 5.89 16.13 -15.67
CA ALA A 11 5.15 16.35 -16.91
C ALA A 11 4.31 15.12 -17.32
N LEU A 12 4.90 13.92 -17.25
CA LEU A 12 4.22 12.67 -17.57
C LEU A 12 3.13 12.33 -16.54
N ALA A 13 3.40 12.60 -15.26
CA ALA A 13 2.39 12.46 -14.21
C ALA A 13 1.19 13.38 -14.43
N LYS A 14 1.41 14.60 -14.94
CA LYS A 14 0.33 15.53 -15.30
C LYS A 14 -0.52 14.99 -16.44
N ASN A 15 0.10 14.43 -17.49
CA ASN A 15 -0.64 13.85 -18.62
C ASN A 15 -1.53 12.67 -18.17
N LEU A 16 -1.02 11.80 -17.30
CA LEU A 16 -1.80 10.69 -16.74
C LEU A 16 -3.01 11.22 -15.95
N ALA A 17 -2.79 12.21 -15.08
CA ALA A 17 -3.87 12.82 -14.30
C ALA A 17 -4.93 13.49 -15.18
N GLN A 18 -4.52 14.21 -16.23
CA GLN A 18 -5.45 14.79 -17.21
C GLN A 18 -6.24 13.73 -17.98
N GLY A 19 -5.65 12.56 -18.20
CA GLY A 19 -6.32 11.38 -18.78
C GLY A 19 -7.20 10.59 -17.81
N GLY A 20 -7.39 11.09 -16.58
CA GLY A 20 -8.20 10.46 -15.53
C GLY A 20 -7.49 9.37 -14.74
N ILE A 21 -6.17 9.20 -14.89
CA ILE A 21 -5.36 8.24 -14.14
C ILE A 21 -4.68 9.01 -13.01
N VAL A 22 -5.34 9.07 -11.86
CA VAL A 22 -4.91 9.91 -10.72
C VAL A 22 -4.38 9.10 -9.56
N SER A 23 -4.67 7.80 -9.48
CA SER A 23 -4.21 6.88 -8.44
C SER A 23 -3.38 5.72 -9.02
N PHE A 24 -2.75 4.92 -8.15
CA PHE A 24 -2.11 3.67 -8.57
C PHE A 24 -3.13 2.61 -8.95
N ASP A 25 -4.29 2.57 -8.31
CA ASP A 25 -5.36 1.63 -8.66
C ASP A 25 -5.94 1.95 -10.06
N ASP A 26 -6.05 3.24 -10.42
CA ASP A 26 -6.43 3.65 -11.78
C ASP A 26 -5.39 3.21 -12.79
N LEU A 27 -4.11 3.33 -12.44
CA LEU A 27 -3.00 2.99 -13.33
C LEU A 27 -2.93 1.48 -13.56
N GLU A 28 -3.19 0.68 -12.52
CA GLU A 28 -3.25 -0.78 -12.61
C GLU A 28 -4.40 -1.27 -13.48
N THR A 29 -5.57 -0.65 -13.37
CA THR A 29 -6.79 -1.08 -14.08
C THR A 29 -6.96 -0.45 -15.46
N ALA A 30 -6.21 0.62 -15.76
CA ALA A 30 -6.27 1.30 -17.06
C ALA A 30 -5.81 0.40 -18.21
N ASN A 31 -6.36 0.66 -19.41
CA ASN A 31 -5.89 0.02 -20.63
C ASN A 31 -4.42 0.42 -20.92
N PRO A 32 -3.49 -0.53 -21.11
CA PRO A 32 -2.08 -0.26 -21.41
C PRO A 32 -1.88 0.67 -22.62
N ARG A 33 -2.72 0.56 -23.64
CA ARG A 33 -2.67 1.42 -24.85
C ARG A 33 -3.07 2.86 -24.55
N LYS A 34 -3.99 3.07 -23.60
CA LYS A 34 -4.37 4.41 -23.12
C LYS A 34 -3.19 5.04 -22.38
N ILE A 35 -2.52 4.27 -21.52
CA ILE A 35 -1.32 4.73 -20.80
C ILE A 35 -0.23 5.15 -21.79
N GLU A 36 0.06 4.31 -22.79
CA GLU A 36 1.03 4.58 -23.84
C GLU A 36 0.72 5.88 -24.60
N SER A 37 -0.54 6.07 -24.99
CA SER A 37 -1.01 7.29 -25.65
C SER A 37 -0.82 8.55 -24.79
N LEU A 38 -1.24 8.51 -23.52
CA LEU A 38 -1.09 9.64 -22.58
C LEU A 38 0.38 10.00 -22.32
N LEU A 39 1.24 8.98 -22.28
CA LEU A 39 2.68 9.14 -22.07
C LEU A 39 3.46 9.45 -23.34
N LYS A 40 2.81 9.43 -24.52
CA LYS A 40 3.47 9.51 -25.84
C LYS A 40 4.61 8.49 -25.98
N ARG A 41 4.37 7.26 -25.52
CA ARG A 41 5.31 6.13 -25.61
C ARG A 41 4.74 5.03 -26.49
N THR A 42 5.61 4.26 -27.10
CA THR A 42 5.20 3.12 -27.92
C THR A 42 4.92 1.88 -27.07
N PRO A 43 4.11 0.95 -27.57
CA PRO A 43 4.08 -0.44 -27.10
C PRO A 43 5.48 -1.02 -26.85
N PRO A 44 5.72 -1.79 -25.77
CA PRO A 44 4.81 -2.22 -24.70
C PRO A 44 4.94 -1.40 -23.40
N ALA A 45 5.23 -0.09 -23.48
CA ALA A 45 5.56 0.72 -22.32
C ALA A 45 4.46 0.76 -21.23
N GLY A 46 3.18 0.66 -21.61
CA GLY A 46 2.07 0.64 -20.65
C GLY A 46 2.07 -0.63 -19.79
N ASN A 47 2.28 -1.78 -20.44
CA ASN A 47 2.39 -3.08 -19.75
C ASN A 47 3.58 -3.11 -18.81
N LEU A 48 4.73 -2.58 -19.26
CA LEU A 48 5.94 -2.52 -18.42
C LEU A 48 5.75 -1.62 -17.21
N LEU A 49 5.02 -0.51 -17.36
CA LEU A 49 4.72 0.39 -16.25
C LEU A 49 3.82 -0.29 -15.22
N GLN A 50 2.79 -1.01 -15.66
CA GLN A 50 1.91 -1.79 -14.76
C GLN A 50 2.67 -2.93 -14.08
N ALA A 51 3.52 -3.66 -14.79
CA ALA A 51 4.36 -4.70 -14.20
C ALA A 51 5.35 -4.13 -13.15
N ASN A 52 5.82 -2.90 -13.33
CA ASN A 52 6.65 -2.22 -12.34
C ASN A 52 5.83 -1.69 -11.16
N LEU A 53 4.55 -1.37 -11.35
CA LEU A 53 3.66 -0.94 -10.28
C LEU A 53 3.48 -2.02 -9.21
N GLU A 54 3.31 -3.28 -9.62
CA GLU A 54 3.22 -4.42 -8.69
C GLU A 54 4.43 -4.52 -7.74
N LYS A 55 5.59 -4.05 -8.20
CA LYS A 55 6.85 -4.05 -7.43
C LYS A 55 6.97 -2.88 -6.46
N ILE A 56 6.11 -1.87 -6.52
CA ILE A 56 6.23 -0.71 -5.63
C ILE A 56 4.99 -0.49 -4.77
N TRP A 57 3.84 -1.04 -5.17
CA TRP A 57 2.56 -0.82 -4.50
C TRP A 57 2.24 -1.95 -3.51
N PRO A 58 2.35 -1.73 -2.18
CA PRO A 58 1.93 -2.72 -1.19
C PRO A 58 0.41 -2.73 -1.08
N LYS A 59 -0.25 -3.72 -1.68
CA LYS A 59 -1.66 -3.98 -1.41
C LYS A 59 -1.77 -4.73 -0.09
N LEU A 60 -2.30 -4.06 0.91
CA LEU A 60 -2.48 -4.60 2.26
C LEU A 60 -3.97 -4.62 2.58
N LEU A 61 -4.44 -5.77 3.06
CA LEU A 61 -5.75 -5.91 3.68
C LEU A 61 -5.59 -5.86 5.19
N LEU A 62 -6.30 -4.94 5.83
CA LEU A 62 -6.32 -4.76 7.27
C LEU A 62 -7.63 -5.32 7.84
N THR A 63 -7.52 -6.27 8.77
CA THR A 63 -8.63 -6.81 9.54
C THR A 63 -8.42 -6.46 11.00
N ILE A 64 -9.44 -5.94 11.67
CA ILE A 64 -9.38 -5.58 13.08
C ILE A 64 -10.52 -6.31 13.79
N GLN A 65 -10.17 -7.08 14.82
CA GLN A 65 -11.12 -7.68 15.75
C GLN A 65 -10.94 -6.99 17.10
N VAL A 66 -12.05 -6.62 17.74
CA VAL A 66 -12.05 -5.91 19.02
C VAL A 66 -12.98 -6.63 19.96
N ASP A 67 -12.46 -7.00 21.13
CA ASP A 67 -13.20 -7.61 22.22
C ASP A 67 -13.04 -6.75 23.48
N ILE A 68 -14.06 -6.75 24.33
CA ILE A 68 -14.02 -6.09 25.64
C ILE A 68 -14.14 -7.19 26.68
N VAL A 69 -13.09 -7.39 27.47
CA VAL A 69 -13.04 -8.39 28.53
C VAL A 69 -12.71 -7.68 29.83
N GLU A 70 -13.62 -7.74 30.81
CA GLU A 70 -13.42 -7.19 32.16
C GLU A 70 -12.97 -5.71 32.17
N GLY A 71 -13.57 -4.86 31.32
CA GLY A 71 -13.19 -3.45 31.23
C GLY A 71 -11.84 -3.20 30.54
N THR A 72 -11.27 -4.20 29.86
CA THR A 72 -10.10 -4.05 29.00
C THR A 72 -10.51 -4.25 27.54
N VAL A 73 -10.11 -3.33 26.67
CA VAL A 73 -10.23 -3.47 25.22
C VAL A 73 -9.06 -4.31 24.72
N SER A 74 -9.35 -5.51 24.22
CA SER A 74 -8.44 -6.36 23.49
C SER A 74 -8.63 -6.14 21.99
N MET A 75 -7.55 -5.87 21.27
CA MET A 75 -7.58 -5.65 19.83
C MET A 75 -6.61 -6.61 19.14
N ILE A 76 -7.13 -7.36 18.17
CA ILE A 76 -6.35 -8.19 17.25
C ILE A 76 -6.35 -7.50 15.89
N ILE A 77 -5.18 -7.05 15.47
CA ILE A 77 -4.95 -6.41 14.18
C ILE A 77 -4.23 -7.40 13.28
N THR A 78 -4.84 -7.77 12.18
CA THR A 78 -4.27 -8.68 11.19
C THR A 78 -4.03 -7.92 9.89
N ILE A 79 -2.80 -7.98 9.38
CA ILE A 79 -2.43 -7.41 8.09
C ILE A 79 -2.09 -8.56 7.13
N HIS A 80 -2.78 -8.61 6.00
CA HIS A 80 -2.53 -9.55 4.92
C HIS A 80 -1.96 -8.81 3.70
N SER A 81 -0.83 -9.30 3.16
CA SER A 81 -0.34 -8.85 1.85
C SER A 81 -1.19 -9.49 0.75
N GLN A 82 -1.68 -8.68 -0.19
CA GLN A 82 -2.43 -9.16 -1.35
C GLN A 82 -1.56 -9.28 -2.62
N ASN A 83 -0.29 -8.87 -2.55
CA ASN A 83 0.63 -9.00 -3.69
C ASN A 83 1.05 -10.46 -3.86
N SER A 84 0.78 -11.02 -5.04
CA SER A 84 1.08 -12.42 -5.39
C SER A 84 2.52 -12.65 -5.92
N SER A 85 3.22 -11.61 -6.38
CA SER A 85 4.43 -11.74 -7.21
C SER A 85 5.80 -11.47 -6.53
N LEU A 86 5.91 -11.54 -5.20
CA LEU A 86 7.11 -11.06 -4.47
C LEU A 86 8.28 -12.04 -4.30
N ASN A 87 8.33 -13.14 -5.05
CA ASN A 87 9.31 -14.19 -4.78
C ASN A 87 10.74 -13.95 -5.32
N SER A 88 11.02 -12.95 -6.16
CA SER A 88 12.31 -12.92 -6.88
C SER A 88 13.22 -11.71 -6.70
N ASP A 89 12.80 -10.56 -6.14
CA ASP A 89 13.64 -9.36 -6.22
C ASP A 89 13.73 -8.54 -4.91
N ARG A 90 14.31 -9.16 -3.87
CA ARG A 90 14.42 -8.63 -2.49
C ARG A 90 15.23 -7.32 -2.34
N HIS A 91 15.84 -6.81 -3.41
CA HIS A 91 16.85 -5.76 -3.33
C HIS A 91 16.39 -4.34 -3.69
N LYS A 92 15.18 -4.13 -4.24
CA LYS A 92 14.75 -2.79 -4.71
C LYS A 92 13.68 -2.07 -3.86
N PHE A 93 13.14 -2.70 -2.82
CA PHE A 93 12.08 -2.10 -2.00
C PHE A 93 12.64 -1.10 -0.96
N ARG A 94 12.65 0.20 -1.29
CA ARG A 94 12.79 1.29 -0.30
C ARG A 94 11.47 1.42 0.47
N GLY A 95 11.27 0.58 1.49
CA GLY A 95 10.07 0.60 2.33
C GLY A 95 9.70 -0.77 2.91
N ARG A 96 10.65 -1.44 3.58
CA ARG A 96 10.51 -2.84 4.04
C ARG A 96 9.47 -3.05 5.15
N PHE A 97 8.92 -1.99 5.71
CA PHE A 97 8.00 -2.09 6.84
C PHE A 97 6.94 -1.00 6.83
N SER A 98 5.71 -1.37 7.19
CA SER A 98 4.65 -0.48 7.62
C SER A 98 4.72 -0.32 9.14
N ARG A 99 4.14 0.75 9.64
CA ARG A 99 3.88 0.93 11.06
C ARG A 99 2.39 0.83 11.32
N VAL A 100 2.02 -0.06 12.24
CA VAL A 100 0.68 -0.09 12.82
C VAL A 100 0.68 0.86 13.99
N LEU A 101 -0.26 1.80 13.99
CA LEU A 101 -0.45 2.78 15.05
C LEU A 101 -1.88 2.66 15.56
N VAL A 102 -2.04 2.46 16.87
CA VAL A 102 -3.33 2.61 17.55
C VAL A 102 -3.25 3.86 18.40
N LEU A 103 -4.16 4.80 18.15
CA LEU A 103 -4.13 6.14 18.71
C LEU A 103 -5.45 6.42 19.39
N HIS A 104 -5.42 7.09 20.54
CA HIS A 104 -6.61 7.69 21.12
C HIS A 104 -6.80 9.08 20.52
N GLN A 105 -7.79 9.26 19.66
CA GLN A 105 -7.98 10.50 18.90
C GLN A 105 -8.16 11.75 19.78
N ARG A 106 -9.04 11.71 20.80
CA ARG A 106 -9.31 12.88 21.66
C ARG A 106 -8.13 13.25 22.58
N LYS A 107 -7.58 12.26 23.29
CA LYS A 107 -6.42 12.44 24.20
C LYS A 107 -5.11 12.67 23.45
N LYS A 108 -5.08 12.45 22.12
CA LYS A 108 -3.89 12.54 21.26
C LYS A 108 -2.71 11.69 21.75
N ILE A 109 -3.00 10.52 22.33
CA ILE A 109 -1.97 9.58 22.83
C ILE A 109 -1.81 8.39 21.90
N LEU A 110 -0.57 7.91 21.79
CA LEU A 110 -0.22 6.65 21.14
C LEU A 110 -0.44 5.50 22.11
N LEU A 111 -1.38 4.61 21.79
CA LEU A 111 -1.71 3.44 22.61
C LEU A 111 -0.83 2.25 22.23
N PHE A 112 -0.62 2.02 20.94
CA PHE A 112 0.21 0.93 20.44
C PHE A 112 0.93 1.31 19.16
N THR A 113 2.17 0.84 19.03
CA THR A 113 2.94 0.92 17.79
C THR A 113 3.65 -0.40 17.53
N SER A 114 3.56 -0.90 16.31
CA SER A 114 4.37 -2.04 15.89
C SER A 114 4.78 -1.94 14.43
N ARG A 115 5.82 -2.70 14.06
CA ARG A 115 6.31 -2.79 12.68
C ARG A 115 5.71 -4.03 12.03
N ALA A 116 5.11 -3.85 10.86
CA ALA A 116 4.67 -4.92 9.98
C ALA A 116 5.59 -4.98 8.77
N LYS A 117 5.98 -6.17 8.31
CA LYS A 117 6.76 -6.28 7.07
C LYS A 117 5.82 -6.02 5.89
N ASN A 118 6.14 -5.02 5.08
CA ASN A 118 5.48 -4.84 3.79
C ASN A 118 5.93 -6.02 2.94
N PHE A 119 4.99 -6.71 2.28
CA PHE A 119 5.30 -7.78 1.32
C PHE A 119 5.70 -9.14 1.93
N SER A 120 5.33 -9.44 3.18
CA SER A 120 5.42 -10.83 3.67
C SER A 120 4.25 -11.65 3.12
N PRO A 121 4.48 -12.88 2.59
CA PRO A 121 3.38 -13.77 2.20
C PRO A 121 2.57 -14.24 3.41
N SER A 122 3.13 -14.12 4.62
CA SER A 122 2.43 -14.38 5.87
C SER A 122 1.67 -13.16 6.39
N SER A 123 0.53 -13.40 7.04
CA SER A 123 -0.17 -12.38 7.79
C SER A 123 0.66 -11.94 9.01
N SER A 124 0.60 -10.65 9.32
CA SER A 124 1.15 -10.12 10.57
C SER A 124 -0.01 -9.92 11.54
N VAL A 125 0.03 -10.59 12.69
CA VAL A 125 -0.97 -10.47 13.75
C VAL A 125 -0.39 -9.69 14.91
N PHE A 126 -1.08 -8.64 15.33
CA PHE A 126 -0.72 -7.83 16.49
C PHE A 126 -1.84 -7.91 17.52
N LYS A 127 -1.48 -8.19 18.76
CA LYS A 127 -2.41 -8.20 19.88
C LYS A 127 -2.05 -7.08 20.83
N THR A 128 -3.05 -6.33 21.27
CA THR A 128 -2.82 -5.22 22.18
C THR A 128 -4.04 -5.02 23.08
N ASN A 129 -3.79 -4.62 24.33
CA ASN A 129 -4.79 -4.49 25.37
C ASN A 129 -4.68 -3.10 25.99
N PHE A 130 -5.81 -2.41 26.17
CA PHE A 130 -5.85 -1.11 26.85
C PHE A 130 -7.05 -1.05 27.79
N PRO A 131 -6.97 -0.36 28.93
CA PRO A 131 -8.12 -0.17 29.80
C PRO A 131 -9.22 0.61 29.08
N PHE A 132 -10.47 0.23 29.31
CA PHE A 132 -11.65 0.98 28.87
C PHE A 132 -11.68 2.29 29.67
N SER A 133 -11.44 3.42 29.00
CA SER A 133 -11.23 4.74 29.62
C SER A 133 -12.23 5.77 29.17
#